data_AF-A0A847IGQ6-F1
#
_entry.id   AF-A0A847IGQ6-F1
#
_cell.length_a   1.000
_cell.length_b   1.000
_cell.length_c   1.000
_cell.angle_alpha   90.00
_cell.angle_beta   90.00
_cell.angle_gamma   90.00
#
_symmetry.space_group_name_H-M   'P 1'
#
loop_
_entity.id
_entity.type
_entity.pdbx_description
1 polymer ?
#
loop_
_entity_poly.entity_id
_entity_poly.type
_entity_poly.pdbx_seq_one_letter_code
_entity_poly.pdbx_strand_id
1 'polypeptide(L)'
;MAFGARAVDSPRSAGSQGTLRSDLMLLALAVVAVGGTHIHNHQDVDGTSLGPIVYWAPVVVYVGLALLAFIPRFRSAASWALMVCAWVMVVIVLVGVLPRGSWQSSFENSHHYLMHTVVLIAQIPMIVMLVRRLNGEACRWTAPRQHPN
;
A
#
# COMPACT_ATOMS: atom_id res chain seq x y z
N MET A 1 -31.63 -46.17 11.64
CA MET A 1 -32.31 -44.86 11.80
C MET A 1 -31.24 -43.77 11.75
N ALA A 2 -31.44 -42.83 10.82
CA ALA A 2 -30.75 -41.58 10.52
C ALA A 2 -29.32 -41.32 11.04
N PHE A 3 -28.33 -41.46 10.13
CA PHE A 3 -27.08 -40.68 10.16
C PHE A 3 -27.42 -39.21 9.83
N GLY A 4 -27.22 -38.32 10.80
CA GLY A 4 -27.33 -36.88 10.59
C GLY A 4 -26.19 -36.38 9.72
N ALA A 5 -26.48 -36.07 8.46
CA ALA A 5 -25.57 -35.35 7.58
C ALA A 5 -25.41 -33.92 8.12
N ARG A 6 -24.30 -33.67 8.83
CA ARG A 6 -23.88 -32.33 9.20
C ARG A 6 -23.45 -31.63 7.92
N ALA A 7 -24.26 -30.67 7.45
CA ALA A 7 -23.87 -29.76 6.38
C ALA A 7 -22.56 -29.09 6.78
N VAL A 8 -21.48 -29.45 6.09
CA VAL A 8 -20.21 -28.75 6.17
C VAL A 8 -20.40 -27.45 5.41
N ASP A 9 -20.73 -26.38 6.14
CA ASP A 9 -20.72 -25.02 5.60
C ASP A 9 -19.35 -24.77 4.97
N SER A 10 -19.34 -24.65 3.65
CA SER A 10 -18.13 -24.61 2.84
C SER A 10 -17.31 -23.35 3.20
N PRO A 11 -16.10 -23.48 3.78
CA PRO A 11 -15.30 -22.33 4.23
C PRO A 11 -14.68 -21.51 3.08
N ARG A 12 -14.98 -21.84 1.82
CA ARG A 12 -14.38 -21.21 0.63
C ARG A 12 -14.91 -19.79 0.34
N SER A 13 -16.14 -19.45 0.71
CA SER A 13 -16.71 -18.13 0.39
C SER A 13 -16.17 -17.01 1.29
N ALA A 14 -15.99 -17.29 2.58
CA ALA A 14 -15.52 -16.32 3.57
C ALA A 14 -14.05 -15.89 3.31
N GLY A 15 -13.19 -16.83 2.88
CA GLY A 15 -11.80 -16.53 2.54
C GLY A 15 -11.65 -15.62 1.31
N SER A 16 -12.52 -15.79 0.31
CA SER A 16 -12.47 -15.01 -0.94
C SER A 16 -12.87 -13.55 -0.72
N GLN A 17 -13.98 -13.29 -0.02
CA GLN A 17 -14.44 -11.92 0.25
C GLN A 17 -13.45 -11.12 1.11
N GLY A 18 -12.82 -11.76 2.10
CA GLY A 18 -11.80 -11.11 2.93
C GLY A 18 -10.56 -10.68 2.13
N THR A 19 -10.13 -11.51 1.17
CA THR A 19 -9.00 -11.16 0.29
C THR A 19 -9.31 -10.02 -0.67
N LEU A 20 -10.48 -10.02 -1.31
CA LEU A 20 -10.88 -8.97 -2.23
C LEU A 20 -10.99 -7.60 -1.54
N ARG A 21 -11.62 -7.54 -0.36
CA ARG A 21 -11.72 -6.30 0.42
C ARG A 21 -10.34 -5.76 0.79
N SER A 22 -9.41 -6.64 1.20
CA SER A 22 -8.04 -6.26 1.49
C SER A 22 -7.30 -5.76 0.25
N ASP A 23 -7.46 -6.42 -0.90
CA ASP A 23 -6.84 -6.01 -2.16
C ASP A 23 -7.34 -4.62 -2.61
N LEU A 24 -8.66 -4.39 -2.52
CA LEU A 24 -9.27 -3.09 -2.84
C LEU A 24 -8.82 -1.97 -1.90
N MET A 25 -8.70 -2.26 -0.59
CA MET A 25 -8.18 -1.29 0.37
C MET A 25 -6.71 -0.95 0.10
N LEU A 26 -5.87 -1.94 -0.26
CA LEU A 26 -4.48 -1.68 -0.66
C LEU A 26 -4.42 -0.79 -1.91
N LEU A 27 -5.26 -1.07 -2.91
CA LEU A 27 -5.35 -0.24 -4.11
C LEU A 27 -5.79 1.20 -3.79
N ALA A 28 -6.83 1.36 -2.96
CA ALA A 28 -7.30 2.68 -2.54
C ALA A 28 -6.22 3.48 -1.82
N LEU A 29 -5.51 2.85 -0.86
CA LEU A 29 -4.41 3.49 -0.14
C LEU A 29 -3.25 3.85 -1.08
N ALA A 30 -2.92 2.98 -2.03
CA ALA A 30 -1.90 3.25 -3.03
C ALA A 30 -2.26 4.47 -3.90
N VAL A 31 -3.52 4.56 -4.35
CA VAL A 31 -4.05 5.69 -5.13
C VAL A 31 -4.02 6.99 -4.32
N VAL A 32 -4.44 6.97 -3.05
CA VAL A 32 -4.39 8.15 -2.17
C VAL A 32 -2.95 8.61 -1.95
N ALA A 33 -2.02 7.69 -1.71
CA ALA A 33 -0.61 8.01 -1.48
C ALA A 33 0.03 8.69 -2.71
N VAL A 34 -0.18 8.14 -3.90
CA VAL A 34 0.37 8.76 -5.13
C VAL A 34 -0.39 10.00 -5.54
N GLY A 35 -1.69 10.08 -5.28
CA GLY A 35 -2.48 11.29 -5.50
C GLY A 35 -1.97 12.45 -4.65
N GLY A 36 -1.70 12.22 -3.36
CA GLY A 36 -1.08 13.20 -2.47
C GLY A 36 0.31 13.63 -2.96
N THR A 37 1.13 12.68 -3.40
CA THR A 37 2.46 12.98 -4.00
C THR A 37 2.35 13.79 -5.29
N HIS A 38 1.34 13.51 -6.11
CA HIS A 38 1.12 14.18 -7.39
C HIS A 38 0.68 15.63 -7.22
N ILE A 39 -0.24 15.87 -6.28
CA ILE A 39 -0.69 17.21 -5.90
C ILE A 39 0.48 17.99 -5.30
N HIS A 40 1.24 17.35 -4.39
CA HIS A 40 2.45 17.93 -3.79
C HIS A 40 3.47 18.36 -4.84
N ASN A 41 3.82 17.46 -5.77
CA ASN A 41 4.74 17.75 -6.86
C ASN A 41 4.20 18.78 -7.87
N HIS A 42 2.87 18.96 -7.99
CA HIS A 42 2.32 19.99 -8.86
C HIS A 42 2.44 21.37 -8.20
N GLN A 43 2.12 21.45 -6.91
CA GLN A 43 2.15 22.70 -6.14
C GLN A 43 3.57 23.22 -5.89
N ASP A 44 4.53 22.34 -5.62
CA ASP A 44 5.92 22.73 -5.35
C ASP A 44 6.72 23.13 -6.60
N VAL A 45 6.18 22.83 -7.79
CA VAL A 45 6.93 22.85 -9.06
C VAL A 45 6.28 23.78 -10.10
N ASP A 46 5.40 24.68 -9.66
CA ASP A 46 4.87 25.77 -10.49
C ASP A 46 6.02 26.67 -11.01
N GLY A 47 6.65 26.25 -12.11
CA GLY A 47 7.78 26.91 -12.76
C GLY A 47 8.88 26.00 -13.34
N THR A 48 9.03 24.75 -12.89
CA THR A 48 10.16 23.88 -13.29
C THR A 48 9.75 22.42 -13.52
N SER A 49 9.10 22.12 -14.65
CA SER A 49 8.64 20.76 -15.01
C SER A 49 9.65 19.65 -14.66
N LEU A 50 9.40 18.91 -13.57
CA LEU A 50 10.04 17.62 -13.34
C LEU A 50 9.68 16.75 -14.53
N GLY A 51 10.69 16.23 -15.23
CA GLY A 51 10.47 15.45 -16.44
C GLY A 51 9.40 14.36 -16.22
N PRO A 52 8.61 14.00 -17.26
CA PRO A 52 7.41 13.19 -17.13
C PRO A 52 7.66 11.84 -16.42
N ILE A 53 8.87 11.30 -16.51
CA ILE A 53 9.28 10.09 -15.81
C ILE A 53 9.23 10.27 -14.29
N VAL A 54 9.79 11.36 -13.75
CA VAL A 54 9.83 11.62 -12.30
C VAL A 54 8.41 11.85 -11.76
N TYR A 55 7.56 12.47 -12.57
CA TYR A 55 6.18 12.77 -12.21
C TYR A 55 5.26 11.53 -12.20
N TRP A 56 5.39 10.66 -13.20
CA TRP A 56 4.51 9.50 -13.38
C TRP A 56 5.05 8.19 -12.81
N ALA A 57 6.37 8.03 -12.65
CA ALA A 57 6.95 6.79 -12.16
C ALA A 57 6.38 6.35 -10.80
N PRO A 58 6.19 7.23 -9.79
CA PRO A 58 5.59 6.82 -8.52
C PRO A 58 4.17 6.27 -8.69
N VAL A 59 3.36 6.91 -9.55
CA VAL A 59 1.98 6.48 -9.86
C VAL A 59 1.99 5.10 -10.50
N VAL A 60 2.80 4.91 -11.54
CA VAL A 60 2.89 3.64 -12.27
C VAL A 60 3.38 2.52 -11.35
N VAL A 61 4.39 2.78 -10.52
CA VAL A 61 4.95 1.78 -9.61
C VAL A 61 3.93 1.39 -8.54
N TYR A 62 3.30 2.33 -7.85
CA TYR A 62 2.35 2.01 -6.78
C TYR A 62 1.09 1.34 -7.29
N VAL A 63 0.44 1.93 -8.30
CA VAL A 63 -0.80 1.39 -8.86
C VAL A 63 -0.52 0.06 -9.56
N GLY A 64 0.58 -0.03 -10.31
CA GLY A 64 1.01 -1.27 -10.96
C GLY A 64 1.27 -2.40 -9.97
N LEU A 65 2.00 -2.14 -8.89
CA LEU A 65 2.25 -3.14 -7.84
C LEU A 65 0.96 -3.51 -7.08
N ALA A 66 0.10 -2.54 -6.77
CA ALA A 66 -1.18 -2.81 -6.14
C ALA A 66 -2.08 -3.69 -7.02
N LEU A 67 -2.14 -3.44 -8.33
CA LEU A 67 -2.87 -4.27 -9.30
C LEU A 67 -2.23 -5.66 -9.45
N LEU A 68 -0.90 -5.76 -9.51
CA LEU A 68 -0.20 -7.05 -9.55
C LEU A 68 -0.48 -7.89 -8.29
N ALA A 69 -0.79 -7.26 -7.15
CA ALA A 69 -1.15 -7.96 -5.93
C ALA A 69 -2.48 -8.74 -6.00
N PHE A 70 -3.34 -8.44 -6.99
CA PHE A 70 -4.55 -9.23 -7.27
C PHE A 70 -4.24 -10.56 -7.95
N ILE A 71 -3.09 -10.68 -8.62
CA ILE A 71 -2.70 -11.88 -9.34
C ILE A 71 -2.03 -12.86 -8.36
N PRO A 72 -2.61 -14.04 -8.08
CA PRO A 72 -2.10 -14.93 -7.02
C PRO A 72 -0.62 -15.32 -7.19
N ARG A 73 -0.17 -15.46 -8.44
CA ARG A 73 1.24 -15.79 -8.78
C ARG A 73 2.22 -14.70 -8.35
N PHE A 74 1.82 -13.43 -8.44
CA PHE A 74 2.68 -12.28 -8.15
C PHE A 74 2.40 -11.64 -6.80
N ARG A 75 1.30 -12.02 -6.13
CA ARG A 75 0.81 -11.38 -4.90
C ARG A 75 1.88 -11.17 -3.85
N SER A 76 2.68 -12.18 -3.54
CA SER A 76 3.70 -12.08 -2.50
C SER A 76 4.82 -11.12 -2.89
N ALA A 77 5.36 -11.26 -4.11
CA ALA A 77 6.41 -10.39 -4.63
C ALA A 77 5.94 -8.94 -4.76
N ALA A 78 4.73 -8.73 -5.27
CA ALA A 78 4.12 -7.41 -5.39
C ALA A 78 3.86 -6.77 -4.01
N SER A 79 3.42 -7.57 -3.02
CA SER A 79 3.21 -7.08 -1.65
C SER A 79 4.53 -6.69 -0.97
N TRP A 80 5.60 -7.45 -1.17
CA TRP A 80 6.94 -7.09 -0.70
C TRP A 80 7.46 -5.81 -1.36
N ALA A 81 7.37 -5.72 -2.68
CA ALA A 81 7.79 -4.54 -3.43
C ALA A 81 7.00 -3.30 -2.99
N LEU A 82 5.69 -3.41 -2.85
CA LEU A 82 4.83 -2.31 -2.38
C LEU A 82 5.19 -1.89 -0.95
N MET A 83 5.55 -2.83 -0.07
CA MET A 83 5.98 -2.53 1.29
C MET A 83 7.31 -1.78 1.32
N VAL A 84 8.28 -2.17 0.48
CA VAL A 84 9.54 -1.45 0.32
C VAL A 84 9.28 -0.02 -0.20
N CYS A 85 8.47 0.12 -1.25
CA CYS A 85 8.07 1.42 -1.78
C CYS A 85 7.35 2.28 -0.74
N ALA A 86 6.53 1.68 0.12
CA ALA A 86 5.84 2.36 1.22
C ALA A 86 6.81 2.96 2.22
N TRP A 87 7.79 2.17 2.67
CA TRP A 87 8.84 2.64 3.58
C TRP A 87 9.72 3.71 2.97
N VAL A 88 10.11 3.56 1.70
CA VAL A 88 10.88 4.60 0.98
C VAL A 88 10.10 5.91 0.96
N MET A 89 8.79 5.89 0.67
CA MET A 89 7.97 7.10 0.71
C MET A 89 7.88 7.71 2.10
N VAL A 90 7.72 6.91 3.16
CA VAL A 90 7.75 7.40 4.55
C VAL A 90 9.06 8.14 4.82
N VAL A 91 10.20 7.55 4.45
CA VAL A 91 11.51 8.18 4.66
C VAL A 91 11.63 9.49 3.88
N ILE A 92 11.24 9.52 2.60
CA ILE A 92 11.27 10.74 1.77
C ILE A 92 10.40 11.83 2.40
N VAL A 93 9.19 11.48 2.85
CA VAL A 93 8.28 12.41 3.52
C VAL A 93 8.88 12.95 4.81
N LEU A 94 9.51 12.10 5.63
CA LEU A 94 10.16 12.52 6.87
C LEU A 94 11.37 13.43 6.61
N VAL A 95 12.14 13.16 5.56
CA VAL A 95 13.26 14.04 5.15
C VAL A 95 12.72 15.37 4.61
N GLY A 96 11.60 15.36 3.89
CA GLY A 96 10.99 16.56 3.32
C GLY A 96 10.29 17.47 4.33
N VAL A 97 10.01 16.99 5.56
CA VAL A 97 9.52 17.85 6.66
C VAL A 97 10.64 18.46 7.51
N LEU A 98 11.89 18.02 7.33
CA LEU A 98 13.02 18.63 8.04
C LEU A 98 13.12 20.11 7.65
N PRO A 99 13.29 21.02 8.63
CA PRO A 99 13.39 22.45 8.35
C PRO A 99 14.55 22.72 7.38
N ARG A 100 14.22 23.05 6.13
CA ARG A 100 15.20 23.57 5.17
C ARG A 100 15.40 25.04 5.56
N GLY A 101 16.62 25.42 5.91
CA GLY A 101 16.95 26.68 6.60
C GLY A 101 16.63 28.00 5.88
N SER A 102 15.77 28.03 4.86
CA SER A 102 15.36 29.24 4.14
C SER A 102 13.94 29.64 4.51
N TRP A 103 13.77 30.90 4.91
CA TRP A 103 12.52 31.61 5.19
C TRP A 103 11.51 31.56 4.01
N GLN A 104 10.84 30.43 3.81
CA GLN A 104 9.62 30.37 3.00
C GLN A 104 8.41 30.71 3.88
N SER A 105 7.42 31.37 3.27
CA SER A 105 6.27 31.94 3.96
C SER A 105 5.49 30.88 4.75
N SER A 106 4.89 31.26 5.89
CA SER A 106 4.17 30.32 6.78
C SER A 106 2.96 29.64 6.10
N PHE A 107 2.40 30.25 5.07
CA PHE A 107 1.22 29.74 4.33
C PHE A 107 1.57 28.64 3.32
N GLU A 108 2.71 28.76 2.62
CA GLU A 108 3.22 27.71 1.71
C GLU A 108 3.62 26.46 2.51
N ASN A 109 4.25 26.66 3.67
CA ASN A 109 4.62 25.57 4.56
C ASN A 109 3.41 24.75 5.06
N SER A 110 2.26 25.39 5.27
CA SER A 110 1.07 24.71 5.80
C SER A 110 0.50 23.68 4.82
N HIS A 111 0.46 23.99 3.51
CA HIS A 111 0.01 23.06 2.48
C HIS A 111 1.01 21.92 2.27
N HIS A 112 2.31 22.24 2.28
CA HIS A 112 3.40 21.26 2.23
C HIS A 112 3.29 20.22 3.34
N TYR A 113 3.18 20.65 4.61
CA TYR A 113 3.02 19.75 5.75
C TYR A 113 1.71 18.94 5.70
N LEU A 114 0.63 19.53 5.17
CA LEU A 114 -0.62 18.82 4.99
C LEU A 114 -0.46 17.66 4.00
N MET A 115 0.17 17.88 2.85
CA MET A 115 0.40 16.81 1.86
C MET A 115 1.28 15.70 2.41
N HIS A 116 2.35 16.05 3.14
CA HIS A 116 3.18 15.08 3.85
C HIS A 116 2.36 14.26 4.86
N THR A 117 1.44 14.90 5.58
CA THR A 117 0.53 14.23 6.53
C THR A 117 -0.43 13.27 5.82
N VAL A 118 -1.02 13.66 4.69
CA VAL A 118 -1.90 12.80 3.89
C VAL A 118 -1.15 11.55 3.43
N VAL A 119 0.08 11.73 2.92
CA VAL A 119 0.91 10.60 2.49
C VAL A 119 1.18 9.68 3.69
N LEU A 120 1.60 10.19 4.85
CA LEU A 120 1.86 9.35 6.04
C LEU A 120 0.62 8.56 6.49
N ILE A 121 -0.56 9.21 6.50
CA ILE A 121 -1.83 8.56 6.89
C ILE A 121 -2.20 7.44 5.91
N ALA A 122 -1.85 7.55 4.63
CA ALA A 122 -2.06 6.47 3.66
C ALA A 122 -1.03 5.33 3.80
N GLN A 123 0.23 5.66 4.09
CA GLN A 123 1.33 4.70 4.16
C GLN A 123 1.23 3.76 5.36
N ILE A 124 0.92 4.27 6.55
CA ILE A 124 0.92 3.44 7.78
C ILE A 124 -0.09 2.28 7.70
N PRO A 125 -1.38 2.50 7.36
CA PRO A 125 -2.34 1.41 7.21
C PRO A 125 -1.94 0.42 6.12
N MET A 126 -1.37 0.92 5.01
CA MET A 126 -0.92 0.07 3.91
C MET A 126 0.20 -0.87 4.37
N ILE A 127 1.21 -0.36 5.09
CA ILE A 127 2.30 -1.15 5.66
C ILE A 127 1.74 -2.22 6.62
N VAL A 128 0.84 -1.84 7.52
CA VAL A 128 0.23 -2.79 8.48
C VAL A 128 -0.51 -3.91 7.74
N MET A 129 -1.27 -3.57 6.69
CA MET A 129 -1.98 -4.56 5.87
C MET A 129 -1.02 -5.50 5.14
N LEU A 130 0.07 -4.96 4.57
CA LEU A 130 1.08 -5.75 3.85
C LEU A 130 1.82 -6.70 4.79
N VAL A 131 2.22 -6.24 5.98
CA VAL A 131 2.86 -7.09 7.01
C VAL A 131 1.93 -8.25 7.41
N ARG A 132 0.65 -7.95 7.69
CA ARG A 132 -0.33 -8.99 8.06
C ARG A 132 -0.52 -10.02 6.95
N ARG A 133 -0.60 -9.57 5.68
CA ARG A 133 -0.71 -10.44 4.52
C ARG A 133 0.51 -11.34 4.36
N LEU A 134 1.71 -10.77 4.40
CA LEU A 134 2.97 -11.48 4.19
C LEU A 134 3.24 -12.48 5.32
N ASN A 135 2.95 -12.11 6.58
CA ASN A 135 3.03 -13.04 7.71
C ASN A 135 2.04 -14.20 7.57
N GLY A 136 0.79 -13.92 7.16
CA GLY A 136 -0.20 -14.96 6.91
C GLY A 136 0.21 -15.91 5.77
N GLU A 137 0.90 -15.41 4.75
CA GLU A 137 1.52 -16.24 3.72
C GLU A 137 2.64 -17.10 4.29
N ALA A 138 3.63 -16.51 4.99
CA ALA A 138 4.76 -17.24 5.57
C ALA A 138 4.33 -18.37 6.53
N CYS A 139 3.32 -18.13 7.38
CA CYS A 139 2.77 -19.14 8.29
C CYS A 139 2.16 -20.33 7.54
N ARG A 140 1.50 -20.11 6.40
CA ARG A 140 0.94 -21.21 5.57
C ARG A 140 2.01 -22.09 4.95
N TRP A 141 3.16 -21.51 4.60
CA TRP A 141 4.28 -22.24 4.00
C TRP A 141 5.09 -23.03 5.03
N THR A 142 5.12 -22.58 6.28
CA THR A 142 5.94 -23.18 7.36
C THR A 142 5.17 -24.13 8.27
N ALA A 143 3.84 -24.14 8.21
CA ALA A 143 3.04 -25.10 8.97
C ALA A 143 3.30 -26.55 8.51
N PRO A 144 3.51 -27.51 9.43
CA PRO A 144 3.64 -28.92 9.08
C PRO A 144 2.37 -29.39 8.34
N ARG A 145 2.54 -29.99 7.15
CA ARG A 145 1.42 -30.62 6.46
C ARG A 145 0.97 -31.79 7.33
N GLN A 146 -0.21 -31.67 7.94
CA GLN A 146 -0.85 -32.80 8.60
C GLN A 146 -1.14 -33.83 7.50
N HIS A 147 -0.29 -34.85 7.40
CA HIS A 147 -0.60 -36.02 6.60
C HIS A 147 -1.82 -36.69 7.24
N PRO A 148 -2.93 -36.87 6.49
CA PRO A 148 -4.01 -37.71 6.97
C PRO A 148 -3.48 -39.15 7.03
N ASN A 149 -3.52 -39.74 8.23
CA ASN A 149 -3.32 -41.17 8.44
C ASN A 149 -4.48 -41.97 7.87
#